data_AF-A0A4R5BBG8-F1
#
_entry.id   AF-A0A4R5BBG8-F1
#
_cell.length_a   1.000
_cell.length_b   1.000
_cell.length_c   1.000
_cell.angle_alpha   90.00
_cell.angle_beta   90.00
_cell.angle_gamma   90.00
#
_symmetry.space_group_name_H-M   'P 1'
#
loop_
_entity.id
_entity.type
_entity.pdbx_description
1 polymer ?
#
loop_
_entity_poly.entity_id
_entity_poly.type
_entity_poly.pdbx_seq_one_letter_code
_entity_poly.pdbx_strand_id
1 'polypeptide(L)'
;ALVADRRARAADVLRAAGGEPLGSGPGEKWEHGRFNAPYLRDSLLDVGAFVETLETAAFWSDVPALYEAVRQALIGTLASAGTPPLVMCHVSHTYPSGASLYFTVVSAQGEDPVEHWGGAKRAANDAILGAGGTISHHHGVGTDHRDWYAREIGPLGAAVLRAVKDRLDPAGILNPGVLVAPERTE
;
A
#
# COMPACT_ATOMS: atom_id res chain seq x y z
N ALA A 1 -28.51 18.41 -12.26
CA ALA A 1 -27.85 18.88 -13.49
C ALA A 1 -26.34 18.56 -13.50
N LEU A 2 -25.53 19.13 -12.60
CA LEU A 2 -24.06 18.97 -12.61
C LEU A 2 -23.54 17.53 -12.47
N VAL A 3 -24.12 16.73 -11.56
CA VAL A 3 -23.69 15.32 -11.36
C VAL A 3 -23.95 14.47 -12.61
N ALA A 4 -25.11 14.66 -13.24
CA ALA A 4 -25.46 13.95 -14.47
C ALA A 4 -24.53 14.32 -15.64
N ASP A 5 -24.20 15.60 -15.78
CA ASP A 5 -23.21 16.07 -16.78
C ASP A 5 -21.83 15.45 -16.55
N ARG A 6 -21.30 15.52 -15.32
CA ARG A 6 -20.01 14.90 -14.96
C ARG A 6 -19.99 13.40 -15.23
N ARG A 7 -21.08 12.70 -14.89
CA ARG A 7 -21.23 11.26 -15.15
C ARG A 7 -21.22 10.95 -16.65
N ALA A 8 -21.92 11.73 -17.47
CA ALA A 8 -21.95 11.55 -18.92
C ALA A 8 -20.54 11.74 -19.51
N ARG A 9 -19.86 12.83 -19.15
CA ARG A 9 -18.49 13.12 -19.61
C ARG A 9 -17.48 12.04 -19.20
N ALA A 10 -17.55 11.56 -17.96
CA ALA A 10 -16.70 10.46 -17.50
C ALA A 10 -16.99 9.16 -18.28
N ALA A 11 -18.27 8.85 -18.53
CA ALA A 11 -18.64 7.67 -19.30
C ALA A 11 -18.14 7.73 -20.75
N ASP A 12 -18.15 8.90 -21.39
CA ASP A 12 -17.65 9.06 -22.75
C ASP A 12 -16.14 8.80 -22.83
N VAL A 13 -15.37 9.31 -21.86
CA VAL A 13 -13.93 9.03 -21.75
C VAL A 13 -13.67 7.54 -21.53
N LEU A 14 -14.41 6.90 -20.61
CA LEU A 14 -14.24 5.48 -20.32
C LEU A 14 -14.59 4.59 -21.51
N ARG A 15 -15.66 4.90 -22.26
CA ARG A 15 -16.03 4.16 -23.49
C ARG A 15 -14.99 4.35 -24.59
N ALA A 16 -14.46 5.56 -24.76
CA ALA A 16 -13.37 5.81 -25.72
C ALA A 16 -12.10 5.01 -25.39
N ALA A 17 -11.88 4.69 -24.11
CA ALA A 17 -10.82 3.82 -23.64
C ALA A 17 -11.17 2.31 -23.67
N GLY A 18 -12.35 1.93 -24.20
CA GLY A 18 -12.80 0.53 -24.32
C GLY A 18 -13.64 -0.01 -23.16
N GLY A 19 -14.05 0.85 -22.22
CA GLY A 19 -14.89 0.46 -21.09
C GLY A 19 -16.34 0.16 -21.47
N GLU A 20 -16.90 -0.90 -20.88
CA GLU A 20 -18.31 -1.30 -21.05
C GLU A 20 -19.14 -0.96 -19.80
N PRO A 21 -20.31 -0.31 -19.92
CA PRO A 21 -21.16 0.00 -18.78
C PRO A 21 -21.89 -1.25 -18.25
N LEU A 22 -21.62 -1.63 -17.00
CA LEU A 22 -22.25 -2.78 -16.33
C LEU A 22 -23.54 -2.44 -15.56
N GLY A 23 -24.11 -1.25 -15.77
CA GLY A 23 -25.21 -0.71 -14.96
C GLY A 23 -24.75 -0.17 -13.60
N SER A 24 -25.70 0.18 -12.71
CA SER A 24 -25.38 0.76 -11.39
C SER A 24 -25.12 -0.29 -10.30
N GLY A 25 -25.66 -1.50 -10.46
CA GLY A 25 -25.63 -2.56 -9.44
C GLY A 25 -24.24 -2.89 -8.88
N PRO A 26 -23.17 -3.06 -9.70
CA PRO A 26 -21.83 -3.32 -9.17
C PRO A 26 -21.30 -2.19 -8.27
N GLY A 27 -21.54 -0.93 -8.66
CA GLY A 27 -21.12 0.24 -7.88
C GLY A 27 -21.90 0.36 -6.57
N GLU A 28 -23.21 0.16 -6.60
CA GLU A 28 -24.08 0.19 -5.41
C GLU A 28 -23.70 -0.92 -4.41
N LYS A 29 -23.41 -2.14 -4.90
CA LYS A 29 -22.94 -3.25 -4.05
C LYS A 29 -21.59 -2.93 -3.40
N TRP A 30 -20.65 -2.37 -4.17
CA TRP A 30 -19.37 -1.94 -3.63
C TRP A 30 -19.56 -0.86 -2.56
N GLU A 31 -20.38 0.16 -2.83
CA GLU A 31 -20.64 1.26 -1.90
C GLU A 31 -21.23 0.75 -0.58
N HIS A 32 -22.20 -0.17 -0.65
CA HIS A 32 -22.81 -0.78 0.51
C HIS A 32 -21.84 -1.68 1.29
N GLY A 33 -20.97 -2.43 0.60
CA GLY A 33 -20.09 -3.43 1.20
C GLY A 33 -18.70 -2.94 1.60
N ARG A 34 -18.29 -1.72 1.24
CA ARG A 34 -16.90 -1.24 1.36
C ARG A 34 -16.31 -1.26 2.78
N PHE A 35 -17.15 -1.30 3.81
CA PHE A 35 -16.72 -1.38 5.20
C PHE A 35 -16.70 -2.81 5.78
N ASN A 36 -17.10 -3.82 5.00
CA ASN A 36 -17.19 -5.20 5.49
C ASN A 36 -15.85 -5.94 5.44
N ALA A 37 -14.91 -5.48 4.61
CA ALA A 37 -13.63 -6.19 4.39
C ALA A 37 -12.81 -6.43 5.68
N PRO A 38 -12.71 -5.49 6.63
CA PRO A 38 -12.01 -5.74 7.91
C PRO A 38 -12.65 -6.87 8.74
N TYR A 39 -13.97 -7.02 8.70
CA TYR A 39 -14.65 -8.13 9.40
C TYR A 39 -14.41 -9.47 8.71
N LEU A 40 -14.38 -9.47 7.38
CA LEU A 40 -14.07 -10.68 6.60
C LEU A 40 -12.64 -11.16 6.86
N ARG A 41 -11.68 -10.25 7.05
CA ARG A 41 -10.29 -10.61 7.41
C ARG A 41 -10.26 -11.50 8.65
N ASP A 42 -10.95 -11.11 9.71
CA ASP A 42 -10.88 -11.85 10.98
C ASP A 42 -11.44 -13.27 10.81
N SER A 43 -12.55 -13.44 10.08
CA SER A 43 -13.08 -14.77 9.74
C SER A 43 -12.18 -15.59 8.81
N LEU A 44 -11.39 -14.95 7.96
CA LEU A 44 -10.40 -15.63 7.11
C LEU A 44 -9.20 -16.11 7.93
N LEU A 45 -8.75 -15.32 8.90
CA LEU A 45 -7.69 -15.70 9.83
C LEU A 45 -8.09 -16.93 10.66
N ASP A 46 -9.35 -17.01 11.11
CA ASP A 46 -9.87 -18.17 11.86
C ASP A 46 -9.76 -19.50 11.09
N VAL A 47 -9.69 -19.46 9.76
CA VAL A 47 -9.56 -20.64 8.90
C VAL A 47 -8.16 -20.76 8.27
N GLY A 48 -7.18 -20.02 8.79
CA GLY A 48 -5.78 -20.09 8.38
C GLY A 48 -5.44 -19.33 7.09
N ALA A 49 -6.31 -18.41 6.65
CA ALA A 49 -6.04 -17.51 5.54
C ALA A 49 -5.56 -16.15 6.07
N PHE A 50 -4.29 -15.84 5.82
CA PHE A 50 -3.71 -14.54 6.11
C PHE A 50 -4.17 -13.51 5.08
N VAL A 51 -4.55 -12.31 5.55
CA VAL A 51 -4.98 -11.21 4.68
C VAL A 51 -4.36 -9.91 5.15
N GLU A 52 -3.69 -9.22 4.24
CA GLU A 52 -3.13 -7.89 4.47
C GLU A 52 -3.31 -7.01 3.23
N THR A 53 -3.09 -5.72 3.42
CA THR A 53 -3.15 -4.68 2.42
C THR A 53 -1.93 -3.77 2.53
N LEU A 54 -1.40 -3.37 1.39
CA LEU A 54 -0.36 -2.34 1.33
C LEU A 54 -0.68 -1.37 0.22
N GLU A 55 -0.02 -0.23 0.25
CA GLU A 55 -0.32 0.86 -0.68
C GLU A 55 0.92 1.66 -1.02
N THR A 56 0.90 2.26 -2.20
CA THR A 56 1.95 3.11 -2.75
C THR A 56 1.33 4.07 -3.75
N ALA A 57 2.12 4.97 -4.31
CA ALA A 57 1.76 5.78 -5.46
C ALA A 57 2.96 6.02 -6.36
N ALA A 58 2.71 6.28 -7.63
CA ALA A 58 3.74 6.66 -8.60
C ALA A 58 3.17 7.54 -9.70
N PHE A 59 4.06 8.12 -10.50
CA PHE A 59 3.69 8.78 -11.74
C PHE A 59 3.04 7.81 -12.72
N TRP A 60 2.19 8.33 -13.61
CA TRP A 60 1.44 7.51 -14.57
C TRP A 60 2.35 6.61 -15.44
N SER A 61 3.55 7.07 -15.79
CA SER A 61 4.53 6.30 -16.58
C SER A 61 5.01 5.03 -15.87
N ASP A 62 5.04 5.04 -14.54
CA ASP A 62 5.69 4.01 -13.74
C ASP A 62 4.68 3.02 -13.15
N VAL A 63 3.39 3.37 -13.12
CA VAL A 63 2.31 2.56 -12.55
C VAL A 63 2.32 1.09 -13.05
N PRO A 64 2.45 0.78 -14.35
CA PRO A 64 2.46 -0.61 -14.80
C PRO A 64 3.68 -1.40 -14.29
N ALA A 65 4.87 -0.78 -14.29
CA ALA A 65 6.10 -1.42 -13.83
C ALA A 65 6.08 -1.62 -12.30
N LEU A 66 5.60 -0.62 -11.56
CA LEU A 66 5.42 -0.67 -10.11
C LEU A 66 4.44 -1.78 -9.71
N TYR A 67 3.28 -1.86 -10.39
CA TYR A 67 2.30 -2.93 -10.15
C TYR A 67 2.94 -4.32 -10.28
N GLU A 68 3.66 -4.55 -11.38
CA GLU A 68 4.24 -5.87 -11.64
C GLU A 68 5.40 -6.18 -10.68
N ALA A 69 6.26 -5.21 -10.37
CA ALA A 69 7.36 -5.40 -9.43
C ALA A 69 6.87 -5.80 -8.03
N VAL A 70 5.87 -5.10 -7.50
CA VAL A 70 5.28 -5.39 -6.19
C VAL A 70 4.54 -6.73 -6.21
N ARG A 71 3.76 -6.99 -7.26
CA ARG A 71 3.03 -8.25 -7.40
C ARG A 71 3.99 -9.45 -7.43
N GLN A 72 5.06 -9.37 -8.20
CA GLN A 72 6.05 -10.45 -8.30
C GLN A 72 6.82 -10.64 -6.99
N ALA A 73 7.19 -9.55 -6.30
CA ALA A 73 7.81 -9.64 -4.99
C ALA A 73 6.93 -10.41 -3.99
N LEU A 74 5.65 -10.02 -3.89
CA LEU A 74 4.68 -10.68 -3.00
C LEU A 74 4.44 -12.15 -3.36
N ILE A 75 4.23 -12.44 -4.66
CA ILE A 75 4.05 -13.83 -5.13
C ILE A 75 5.29 -14.67 -4.81
N GLY A 76 6.48 -14.16 -5.12
CA GLY A 76 7.75 -14.87 -4.92
C GLY A 76 8.01 -15.19 -3.44
N THR A 77 7.73 -14.25 -2.53
CA THR A 77 7.96 -14.46 -1.09
C THR A 77 6.93 -15.36 -0.43
N LEU A 78 5.66 -15.29 -0.85
CA LEU A 78 4.56 -15.98 -0.18
C LEU A 78 4.28 -17.37 -0.78
N ALA A 79 4.76 -17.68 -1.99
CA ALA A 79 4.57 -18.97 -2.64
C ALA A 79 5.18 -20.17 -1.87
N SER A 80 6.14 -19.91 -0.97
CA SER A 80 6.77 -20.93 -0.12
C SER A 80 5.81 -21.58 0.89
N ALA A 81 4.64 -20.98 1.15
CA ALA A 81 3.63 -21.51 2.06
C ALA A 81 2.78 -22.66 1.49
N GLY A 82 3.21 -23.27 0.38
CA GLY A 82 2.59 -24.46 -0.21
C GLY A 82 1.32 -24.20 -1.04
N THR A 83 0.73 -23.00 -0.96
CA THR A 83 -0.37 -22.56 -1.83
C THR A 83 -0.04 -21.18 -2.44
N PRO A 84 -0.29 -20.96 -3.74
CA PRO A 84 -0.05 -19.66 -4.35
C PRO A 84 -0.87 -18.56 -3.68
N PRO A 85 -0.27 -17.39 -3.38
CA PRO A 85 -1.00 -16.26 -2.83
C PRO A 85 -1.92 -15.63 -3.89
N LEU A 86 -3.01 -15.04 -3.44
CA LEU A 86 -3.85 -14.14 -4.23
C LEU A 86 -3.37 -12.70 -4.00
N VAL A 87 -2.81 -12.07 -5.03
CA VAL A 87 -2.40 -10.66 -4.99
C VAL A 87 -3.31 -9.85 -5.92
N MET A 88 -4.22 -9.11 -5.31
CA MET A 88 -5.12 -8.18 -5.99
C MET A 88 -4.60 -6.75 -5.85
N CYS A 89 -4.96 -5.87 -6.79
CA CYS A 89 -4.64 -4.46 -6.73
C CYS A 89 -5.76 -3.64 -7.37
N HIS A 90 -6.02 -2.46 -6.84
CA HIS A 90 -6.88 -1.46 -7.48
C HIS A 90 -6.26 -0.07 -7.39
N VAL A 91 -6.64 0.81 -8.33
CA VAL A 91 -6.33 2.24 -8.24
C VAL A 91 -7.33 2.88 -7.28
N SER A 92 -6.85 3.37 -6.14
CA SER A 92 -7.71 3.96 -5.10
C SER A 92 -7.92 5.46 -5.31
N HIS A 93 -6.88 6.15 -5.80
CA HIS A 93 -6.86 7.59 -6.02
C HIS A 93 -6.15 7.91 -7.34
N THR A 94 -6.61 8.97 -8.00
CA THR A 94 -6.01 9.50 -9.23
C THR A 94 -5.63 10.97 -9.04
N TYR A 95 -4.51 11.35 -9.63
CA TYR A 95 -3.94 12.69 -9.61
C TYR A 95 -3.55 13.10 -11.04
N PRO A 96 -3.36 14.40 -11.31
CA PRO A 96 -2.86 14.85 -12.61
C PRO A 96 -1.54 14.15 -13.01
N SER A 97 -0.67 13.89 -12.04
CA SER A 97 0.66 13.33 -12.27
C SER A 97 0.74 11.81 -12.13
N GLY A 98 -0.21 11.16 -11.45
CA GLY A 98 -0.08 9.75 -11.10
C GLY A 98 -1.28 9.14 -10.38
N ALA A 99 -1.08 7.98 -9.76
CA ALA A 99 -2.12 7.24 -9.08
C ALA A 99 -1.60 6.49 -7.85
N SER A 100 -2.50 6.26 -6.90
CA SER A 100 -2.26 5.33 -5.79
C SER A 100 -2.67 3.92 -6.19
N LEU A 101 -1.79 2.96 -5.90
CA LEU A 101 -2.05 1.53 -6.00
C LEU A 101 -2.30 0.97 -4.61
N TYR A 102 -3.40 0.25 -4.45
CA TYR A 102 -3.80 -0.40 -3.20
C TYR A 102 -3.90 -1.90 -3.43
N PHE A 103 -3.01 -2.64 -2.78
CA PHE A 103 -2.91 -4.08 -2.87
C PHE A 103 -3.71 -4.76 -1.77
N THR A 104 -4.30 -5.90 -2.09
CA THR A 104 -4.89 -6.82 -1.13
C THR A 104 -4.28 -8.20 -1.38
N VAL A 105 -3.67 -8.76 -0.35
CA VAL A 105 -2.92 -10.00 -0.40
C VAL A 105 -3.63 -11.02 0.47
N VAL A 106 -3.89 -12.20 -0.08
CA VAL A 106 -4.38 -13.36 0.67
C VAL A 106 -3.40 -14.50 0.47
N SER A 107 -2.97 -15.14 1.54
CA SER A 107 -2.09 -16.32 1.49
C SER A 107 -2.47 -17.33 2.57
N ALA A 108 -1.89 -18.52 2.52
CA ALA A 108 -1.88 -19.38 3.69
C ALA A 108 -1.12 -18.66 4.83
N GLN A 109 -1.60 -18.83 6.06
CA GLN A 109 -1.06 -18.13 7.22
C GLN A 109 0.36 -18.58 7.61
N GLY A 110 0.73 -19.82 7.30
CA GLY A 110 2.01 -20.41 7.72
C GLY A 110 2.08 -20.69 9.22
N GLU A 111 3.25 -21.13 9.69
CA GLU A 111 3.49 -21.46 11.11
C GLU A 111 3.79 -20.21 11.95
N ASP A 112 4.58 -19.28 11.43
CA ASP A 112 4.82 -17.94 12.01
C ASP A 112 4.29 -16.86 11.05
N PRO A 113 3.06 -16.35 11.29
CA PRO A 113 2.44 -15.37 10.42
C PRO A 113 3.16 -14.03 10.38
N VAL A 114 3.83 -13.66 11.49
CA VAL A 114 4.51 -12.37 11.62
C VAL A 114 5.80 -12.38 10.83
N GLU A 115 6.59 -13.45 10.95
CA GLU A 115 7.79 -13.62 10.13
C GLU A 115 7.43 -13.76 8.65
N HIS A 116 6.39 -14.55 8.35
CA HIS A 116 5.90 -14.80 7.00
C HIS A 116 5.54 -13.49 6.29
N TRP A 117 4.72 -12.65 6.94
CA TRP A 117 4.39 -11.33 6.40
C TRP A 117 5.59 -10.39 6.39
N GLY A 118 6.40 -10.38 7.46
CA GLY A 118 7.57 -9.51 7.56
C GLY A 118 8.53 -9.68 6.38
N GLY A 119 8.79 -10.91 5.94
CA GLY A 119 9.59 -11.18 4.75
C GLY A 119 8.97 -10.61 3.47
N ALA A 120 7.68 -10.87 3.25
CA ALA A 120 6.95 -10.38 2.08
C ALA A 120 6.86 -8.84 2.05
N LYS A 121 6.62 -8.22 3.20
CA LYS A 121 6.50 -6.78 3.34
C LYS A 121 7.81 -6.06 3.03
N ARG A 122 8.95 -6.58 3.50
CA ARG A 122 10.28 -6.03 3.16
C ARG A 122 10.56 -6.12 1.66
N ALA A 123 10.27 -7.27 1.04
CA ALA A 123 10.45 -7.45 -0.41
C ALA A 123 9.55 -6.51 -1.22
N ALA A 124 8.29 -6.32 -0.78
CA ALA A 124 7.37 -5.39 -1.41
C ALA A 124 7.88 -3.94 -1.30
N ASN A 125 8.37 -3.53 -0.13
CA ASN A 125 8.93 -2.20 0.10
C ASN A 125 10.19 -1.93 -0.75
N ASP A 126 11.07 -2.93 -0.89
CA ASP A 126 12.22 -2.83 -1.80
C ASP A 126 11.80 -2.71 -3.26
N ALA A 127 10.78 -3.46 -3.68
CA ALA A 127 10.22 -3.37 -5.02
C ALA A 127 9.55 -2.00 -5.29
N ILE A 128 8.83 -1.45 -4.30
CA ILE A 128 8.22 -0.11 -4.38
C ILE A 128 9.28 0.95 -4.66
N LEU A 129 10.32 1.03 -3.81
CA LEU A 129 11.38 2.03 -4.01
C LEU A 129 12.15 1.79 -5.30
N GLY A 130 12.46 0.53 -5.64
CA GLY A 130 13.20 0.17 -6.84
C GLY A 130 12.46 0.50 -8.14
N ALA A 131 11.13 0.49 -8.12
CA ALA A 131 10.28 0.85 -9.25
C ALA A 131 9.83 2.32 -9.26
N GLY A 132 10.35 3.16 -8.36
CA GLY A 132 10.07 4.60 -8.32
C GLY A 132 8.76 4.99 -7.62
N GLY A 133 8.15 4.09 -6.85
CA GLY A 133 6.99 4.42 -6.01
C GLY A 133 7.38 5.08 -4.68
N THR A 134 6.45 5.84 -4.10
CA THR A 134 6.56 6.31 -2.70
C THR A 134 6.25 5.17 -1.73
N ILE A 135 6.97 5.08 -0.60
CA ILE A 135 6.81 3.99 0.37
C ILE A 135 5.43 3.95 1.01
N SER A 136 4.74 5.09 1.05
CA SER A 136 3.37 5.19 1.49
C SER A 136 2.68 6.34 0.74
N HIS A 137 1.40 6.16 0.43
CA HIS A 137 0.53 7.23 -0.02
C HIS A 137 -0.38 7.74 1.11
N HIS A 138 -0.87 6.88 2.00
CA HIS A 138 -1.75 7.30 3.11
C HIS A 138 -1.71 6.47 4.39
N HIS A 139 -1.13 5.27 4.42
CA HIS A 139 -1.00 4.50 5.68
C HIS A 139 -0.01 5.15 6.65
N GLY A 140 0.93 5.94 6.12
CA GLY A 140 2.02 6.53 6.86
C GLY A 140 3.23 5.61 6.94
N VAL A 141 4.26 6.09 7.65
CA VAL A 141 5.55 5.40 7.69
C VAL A 141 5.61 4.38 8.84
N GLY A 142 5.34 4.84 10.07
CA GLY A 142 5.45 3.99 11.26
C GLY A 142 6.84 3.34 11.39
N THR A 143 6.94 2.25 12.13
CA THR A 143 8.16 1.43 12.16
C THR A 143 8.30 0.53 10.93
N ASP A 144 7.19 0.19 10.30
CA ASP A 144 7.12 -0.78 9.19
C ASP A 144 7.80 -0.28 7.92
N HIS A 145 7.69 1.04 7.65
CA HIS A 145 8.29 1.67 6.49
C HIS A 145 9.49 2.58 6.82
N ARG A 146 9.85 2.73 8.10
CA ARG A 146 10.84 3.72 8.58
C ARG A 146 12.13 3.71 7.78
N ASP A 147 12.71 2.53 7.61
CA ASP A 147 14.04 2.37 7.02
C ASP A 147 14.01 2.63 5.50
N TRP A 148 12.88 2.33 4.83
CA TRP A 148 12.64 2.68 3.43
C TRP A 148 12.35 4.16 3.24
N TYR A 149 11.58 4.77 4.14
CA TYR A 149 11.33 6.21 4.10
C TYR A 149 12.62 7.01 4.26
N ALA A 150 13.53 6.58 5.16
CA ALA A 150 14.84 7.19 5.31
C ALA A 150 15.69 7.11 4.02
N ARG A 151 15.55 6.03 3.25
CA ARG A 151 16.18 5.89 1.92
C ARG A 151 15.53 6.80 0.89
N GLU A 152 14.19 6.88 0.89
CA GLU A 152 13.41 7.70 -0.04
C GLU A 152 13.71 9.19 0.09
N ILE A 153 13.70 9.74 1.31
CA ILE A 153 13.96 11.17 1.55
C ILE A 153 15.45 11.53 1.60
N GLY A 154 16.31 10.50 1.62
CA GLY A 154 17.76 10.62 1.69
C GLY A 154 18.30 11.15 3.04
N PRO A 155 19.63 11.13 3.20
CA PRO A 155 20.29 11.47 4.47
C PRO A 155 19.99 12.90 4.96
N LEU A 156 19.85 13.86 4.04
CA LEU A 156 19.51 15.24 4.40
C LEU A 156 18.07 15.34 4.95
N GLY A 157 17.09 14.73 4.28
CA GLY A 157 15.71 14.71 4.75
C GLY A 157 15.60 14.06 6.14
N ALA A 158 16.31 12.95 6.34
CA ALA A 158 16.36 12.26 7.62
C ALA A 158 16.98 13.14 8.73
N ALA A 159 18.07 13.87 8.42
CA ALA A 159 18.71 14.79 9.36
C ALA A 159 17.82 15.97 9.76
N VAL A 160 17.05 16.52 8.81
CA VAL A 160 16.08 17.59 9.09
C VAL A 160 14.99 17.10 10.04
N LEU A 161 14.40 15.92 9.80
CA LEU A 161 13.38 15.35 10.67
C LEU A 161 13.92 15.08 12.08
N ARG A 162 15.16 14.59 12.20
CA ARG A 162 15.84 14.39 13.48
C ARG A 162 16.05 15.70 14.22
N ALA A 163 16.58 16.73 13.57
CA ALA A 163 16.80 18.03 14.20
C ALA A 163 15.49 18.65 14.73
N VAL A 164 14.39 18.53 13.99
CA VAL A 164 13.06 18.96 14.44
C VAL A 164 12.61 18.14 15.66
N LYS A 165 12.76 16.81 15.61
CA LYS A 165 12.40 15.90 16.71
C LYS A 165 13.17 16.23 17.99
N ASP A 166 14.48 16.39 17.92
CA ASP A 166 15.33 16.68 19.07
C ASP A 166 15.04 18.05 19.66
N ARG A 167 14.68 19.03 18.82
CA ARG A 167 14.34 20.38 19.27
C ARG A 167 13.00 20.44 20.00
N LEU A 168 12.00 19.69 19.52
CA LEU A 168 10.63 19.71 20.04
C LEU A 168 10.40 18.69 21.16
N ASP A 169 11.16 17.60 21.18
CA ASP A 169 11.07 16.53 22.17
C ASP A 169 12.48 16.08 22.63
N PRO A 170 13.24 16.96 23.31
CA PRO A 170 14.60 16.67 23.75
C PRO A 170 14.67 15.54 24.79
N ALA A 171 13.56 15.23 25.46
CA ALA A 171 13.47 14.12 26.41
C ALA A 171 13.07 12.78 25.73
N GLY A 172 12.74 12.79 24.44
CA GLY A 172 12.38 11.59 23.67
C GLY A 172 11.09 10.90 24.11
N ILE A 173 10.14 11.61 24.71
CA ILE A 173 8.92 11.03 25.29
C ILE A 173 7.88 10.69 24.20
N LEU A 174 7.82 11.48 23.14
CA LEU A 174 6.77 11.41 22.12
C LEU A 174 7.09 10.32 21.07
N ASN A 175 6.71 9.08 21.37
CA ASN A 175 6.76 7.93 20.46
C ASN A 175 8.17 7.65 19.89
N PRO A 176 9.15 7.32 20.76
CA PRO A 176 10.55 7.16 20.37
C PRO A 176 10.73 6.03 19.35
N GLY A 177 11.59 6.26 18.35
CA GLY A 177 11.99 5.25 17.38
C GLY A 177 11.01 4.95 16.26
N VAL A 178 9.84 5.61 16.18
CA VAL A 178 8.85 5.30 15.14
C VAL A 178 9.22 5.88 13.77
N LEU A 179 9.27 7.21 13.62
CA LEU A 179 9.64 7.83 12.34
C LEU A 179 11.14 8.09 12.22
N VAL A 180 11.77 8.53 13.32
CA VAL A 180 13.21 8.81 13.38
C VAL A 180 13.84 7.71 14.22
N ALA A 181 14.80 6.99 13.63
CA ALA A 181 15.52 5.94 14.35
C ALA A 181 16.23 6.54 15.58
N PRO A 182 16.24 5.86 16.74
CA PRO A 182 17.00 6.33 17.90
C PRO A 182 18.48 6.48 17.56
N GLU A 183 19.19 7.37 18.23
CA GLU A 183 20.65 7.36 18.15
C GLU A 183 21.16 6.02 18.68
N ARG A 184 22.05 5.37 17.92
CA ARG A 184 22.74 4.20 18.41
C ARG A 184 23.71 4.66 19.51
N THR A 185 23.37 4.44 20.76
CA THR A 185 24.36 4.46 21.83
C THR A 185 25.32 3.30 21.59
N GLU A 186 26.60 3.62 21.34
CA GLU A 186 27.70 2.65 21.43
C GLU A 186 27.97 2.26 22.89
#